data_AF-A0A434CJZ3-F1
#
_entry.id   AF-A0A434CJZ3-F1
#
_cell.length_a   1.000
_cell.length_b   1.000
_cell.length_c   1.000
_cell.angle_alpha   90.00
_cell.angle_beta   90.00
_cell.angle_gamma   90.00
#
_symmetry.space_group_name_H-M   'P 1'
#
loop_
_entity.id
_entity.type
_entity.pdbx_description
1 polymer ?
#
loop_
_entity_poly.entity_id
_entity_poly.type
_entity_poly.pdbx_seq_one_letter_code
_entity_poly.pdbx_strand_id
1 'polypeptide(L)'
;MNVATNNFGPRDPYYFLNRALAPIKDFLDDPAAVEISINKPGHVYVERLGSDHMEFHKVDALTAEEIQNIGERVAGATEQFISRNRPILSAALPTGERIQVVLPPAAPEGGAISIRKQVVNNFTLEEYRDNGSLQKVSVAVGGLSDTDRELIGYLRSNAIYEFIHTAIIKRVSILISGGTSSGKTTFLNACLKSVDLNERILTLEDT
;
A
#
# COMPACT_ATOMS: atom_id res chain seq x y z
N MET A 1 16.70 1.61 23.03
CA MET A 1 16.23 1.54 24.43
C MET A 1 14.86 2.21 24.47
N ASN A 2 13.81 1.38 24.57
CA ASN A 2 12.42 1.64 25.00
C ASN A 2 11.56 0.52 24.41
N VAL A 3 11.71 -0.69 24.97
CA VAL A 3 10.66 -1.70 24.87
C VAL A 3 9.65 -1.26 25.92
N ALA A 4 8.62 -0.53 25.50
CA ALA A 4 7.49 -0.24 26.37
C ALA A 4 6.93 -1.60 26.79
N THR A 5 7.09 -1.91 28.08
CA THR A 5 6.52 -3.09 28.70
C THR A 5 5.00 -3.02 28.53
N ASN A 6 4.44 -3.84 27.64
CA ASN A 6 3.01 -3.95 27.41
C ASN A 6 2.30 -4.45 28.66
N ASN A 7 1.80 -3.51 29.47
CA ASN A 7 0.99 -3.82 30.63
C ASN A 7 -0.47 -3.87 30.17
N PHE A 8 -0.92 -5.01 29.64
CA PHE A 8 -2.28 -5.23 29.14
C PHE A 8 -3.33 -5.36 30.28
N GLY A 9 -3.27 -4.47 31.26
CA GLY A 9 -4.25 -4.41 32.35
C GLY A 9 -5.40 -3.44 32.03
N PRO A 10 -6.51 -3.48 32.78
CA PRO A 10 -7.63 -2.54 32.66
C PRO A 10 -7.28 -1.06 32.96
N ARG A 11 -5.99 -0.75 33.18
CA ARG A 11 -5.45 0.61 33.38
C ARG A 11 -4.63 1.11 32.19
N ASP A 12 -4.53 0.33 31.11
CA ASP A 12 -3.88 0.77 29.88
C ASP A 12 -4.74 1.84 29.19
N PRO A 13 -4.25 3.09 28.98
CA PRO A 13 -4.99 4.12 28.28
C PRO A 13 -5.38 3.71 26.85
N TYR A 14 -4.70 2.71 26.27
CA TYR A 14 -4.96 2.17 24.94
C TYR A 14 -5.71 0.83 24.96
N TYR A 15 -6.29 0.41 26.08
CA TYR A 15 -7.01 -0.88 26.20
C TYR A 15 -8.04 -1.11 25.07
N PHE A 16 -8.88 -0.11 24.78
CA PHE A 16 -9.91 -0.23 23.73
C PHE A 16 -9.31 -0.26 22.32
N LEU A 17 -8.21 0.46 22.09
CA LEU A 17 -7.49 0.42 20.82
C LEU A 17 -6.85 -0.97 20.62
N ASN A 18 -6.18 -1.50 21.64
CA ASN A 18 -5.57 -2.82 21.61
C ASN A 18 -6.61 -3.92 21.36
N ARG A 19 -7.81 -3.80 21.92
CA ARG A 19 -8.93 -4.70 21.64
C ARG A 19 -9.43 -4.59 20.20
N ALA A 20 -9.54 -3.38 19.65
CA ALA A 20 -9.97 -3.18 18.27
C ALA A 20 -8.94 -3.72 17.26
N LEU A 21 -7.65 -3.63 17.58
CA LEU A 21 -6.56 -4.16 16.75
C LEU A 21 -6.38 -5.68 16.87
N ALA A 22 -7.10 -6.36 17.78
CA ALA A 22 -6.95 -7.80 18.02
C ALA A 22 -7.03 -8.68 16.74
N PRO A 23 -7.92 -8.42 15.77
CA PRO A 23 -8.00 -9.24 14.55
C PRO A 23 -6.74 -9.21 13.67
N ILE A 24 -5.90 -8.18 13.81
CA ILE A 24 -4.66 -8.01 13.04
C ILE A 24 -3.41 -8.03 13.93
N LYS A 25 -3.56 -8.39 15.20
CA LYS A 25 -2.49 -8.35 16.19
C LYS A 25 -1.31 -9.25 15.81
N ASP A 26 -1.58 -10.44 15.28
CA ASP A 26 -0.52 -11.37 14.89
C ASP A 26 0.39 -10.78 13.78
N PHE A 27 -0.18 -10.02 12.85
CA PHE A 27 0.59 -9.31 11.82
C PHE A 27 1.34 -8.10 12.38
N LEU A 28 0.72 -7.38 13.33
CA LEU A 28 1.35 -6.27 14.03
C LEU A 28 2.52 -6.72 14.90
N ASP A 29 2.46 -7.91 15.49
CA ASP A 29 3.53 -8.46 16.32
C ASP A 29 4.63 -9.13 15.48
N ASP A 30 4.37 -9.48 14.22
CA ASP A 30 5.35 -10.09 13.31
C ASP A 30 6.52 -9.12 13.00
N PRO A 31 7.76 -9.39 13.45
CA PRO A 31 8.89 -8.51 13.22
C PRO A 31 9.35 -8.45 11.76
N ALA A 32 8.96 -9.43 10.93
CA ALA A 32 9.25 -9.43 9.50
C ALA A 32 8.25 -8.60 8.69
N ALA A 33 7.07 -8.29 9.25
CA ALA A 33 6.07 -7.46 8.58
C ALA A 33 6.53 -6.01 8.44
N VAL A 34 6.41 -5.47 7.23
CA VAL A 34 6.76 -4.09 6.85
C VAL A 34 5.50 -3.26 6.63
N GLU A 35 4.51 -3.84 5.95
CA GLU A 35 3.23 -3.19 5.67
C GLU A 35 2.07 -4.18 5.83
N ILE A 36 0.97 -3.71 6.41
CA ILE A 36 -0.29 -4.45 6.55
C ILE A 36 -1.38 -3.62 5.88
N SER A 37 -2.11 -4.23 4.96
CA SER A 37 -3.11 -3.56 4.13
C SER A 37 -4.43 -4.30 4.15
N ILE A 38 -5.48 -3.60 4.54
CA ILE A 38 -6.86 -4.07 4.54
C ILE A 38 -7.56 -3.28 3.44
N ASN A 39 -7.87 -3.92 2.32
CA ASN A 39 -8.50 -3.22 1.20
C ASN A 39 -10.03 -3.28 1.27
N LYS A 40 -10.57 -4.28 1.98
CA LYS A 40 -12.00 -4.50 2.26
C LYS A 40 -12.17 -5.49 3.42
N PRO A 41 -13.39 -5.63 4.00
CA PRO A 41 -13.67 -6.57 5.06
C PRO A 41 -13.15 -7.99 4.76
N GLY A 42 -12.49 -8.57 5.75
CA GLY A 42 -11.92 -9.91 5.69
C GLY A 42 -10.68 -10.10 4.81
N HIS A 43 -10.22 -9.09 4.07
CA HIS A 43 -9.11 -9.21 3.13
C HIS A 43 -7.90 -8.42 3.62
N VAL A 44 -6.94 -9.13 4.21
CA VAL A 44 -5.69 -8.57 4.72
C VAL A 44 -4.54 -8.98 3.80
N TYR A 45 -3.66 -8.03 3.50
CA TYR A 45 -2.46 -8.22 2.71
C TYR A 45 -1.25 -7.80 3.54
N VAL A 46 -0.21 -8.64 3.60
CA VAL A 46 0.97 -8.38 4.43
C VAL A 46 2.23 -8.43 3.58
N GLU A 47 2.99 -7.34 3.58
CA GLU A 47 4.33 -7.28 3.00
C GLU A 47 5.35 -7.63 4.08
N ARG A 48 6.25 -8.57 3.79
CA ARG A 48 7.37 -8.93 4.67
C ARG A 48 8.71 -8.56 4.05
N LEU A 49 9.69 -8.33 4.90
CA LEU A 49 11.05 -7.99 4.48
C LEU A 49 11.60 -9.09 3.55
N GLY A 50 12.00 -8.69 2.34
CA GLY A 50 12.55 -9.59 1.32
C GLY A 50 11.51 -10.34 0.49
N SER A 51 10.22 -10.14 0.72
CA SER A 51 9.18 -10.65 -0.17
C SER A 51 9.01 -9.74 -1.39
N ASP A 52 8.85 -10.32 -2.58
CA ASP A 52 8.62 -9.56 -3.81
C ASP A 52 7.18 -8.99 -3.89
N HIS A 53 6.24 -9.61 -3.16
CA HIS A 53 4.81 -9.29 -3.20
C HIS A 53 4.16 -9.43 -1.82
N MET A 54 2.99 -8.83 -1.65
CA MET A 54 2.16 -8.99 -0.46
C MET A 54 1.48 -10.37 -0.42
N GLU A 55 1.44 -10.99 0.76
CA GLU A 55 0.70 -12.23 0.99
C GLU A 55 -0.74 -11.94 1.40
N PHE A 56 -1.70 -12.67 0.81
CA PHE A 56 -3.12 -12.57 1.16
C PHE A 56 -3.47 -13.44 2.37
N HIS A 57 -4.21 -12.86 3.31
CA HIS A 57 -4.75 -13.48 4.51
C HIS A 57 -6.25 -13.20 4.63
N LYS A 58 -7.04 -14.27 4.79
CA LYS A 58 -8.48 -14.15 5.05
C LYS A 58 -8.74 -14.08 6.55
N VAL A 59 -9.35 -12.97 7.00
CA VAL A 59 -9.61 -12.69 8.43
C VAL A 59 -11.08 -12.33 8.64
N ASP A 60 -11.96 -13.33 8.71
CA ASP A 60 -13.42 -13.11 8.74
C ASP A 60 -13.92 -12.25 9.91
N ALA A 61 -13.15 -12.18 11.00
CA ALA A 61 -13.44 -11.31 12.14
C ALA A 61 -13.33 -9.80 11.81
N LEU A 62 -12.63 -9.44 10.74
CA LEU A 62 -12.42 -8.05 10.33
C LEU A 62 -13.57 -7.57 9.42
N THR A 63 -14.71 -7.28 10.03
CA THR A 63 -15.91 -6.78 9.33
C THR A 63 -15.80 -5.29 9.00
N ALA A 64 -16.73 -4.75 8.20
CA ALA A 64 -16.81 -3.30 7.96
C ALA A 64 -17.02 -2.50 9.27
N GLU A 65 -17.78 -3.07 10.21
CA GLU A 65 -17.98 -2.47 11.54
C GLU A 65 -16.68 -2.47 12.35
N GLU A 66 -15.88 -3.52 12.27
CA GLU A 66 -14.56 -3.57 12.92
C GLU A 66 -13.55 -2.63 12.28
N ILE A 67 -13.55 -2.47 10.95
CA ILE A 67 -12.74 -1.46 10.26
C ILE A 67 -13.09 -0.05 10.76
N GLN A 68 -14.39 0.25 10.86
CA GLN A 68 -14.86 1.53 11.41
C GLN A 68 -14.46 1.68 12.89
N ASN A 69 -14.66 0.65 13.71
CA ASN A 69 -14.29 0.65 15.12
C ASN A 69 -12.78 0.91 15.30
N ILE A 70 -11.91 0.25 14.51
CA ILE A 70 -10.46 0.53 14.51
C ILE A 70 -10.21 2.01 14.21
N GLY A 71 -10.81 2.55 13.14
CA GLY A 71 -10.68 3.97 12.78
C GLY A 71 -11.07 4.92 13.91
N GLU A 72 -12.20 4.67 14.57
CA GLU A 72 -12.70 5.47 15.69
C GLU A 72 -11.79 5.37 16.93
N ARG A 73 -11.27 4.18 17.25
CA ARG A 73 -10.32 4.00 18.38
C ARG A 73 -8.99 4.66 18.10
N VAL A 74 -8.49 4.60 16.88
CA VAL A 74 -7.26 5.29 16.46
C VAL A 74 -7.46 6.80 16.57
N ALA A 75 -8.55 7.33 16.00
CA ALA A 75 -8.88 8.75 16.08
C ALA A 75 -8.97 9.24 17.53
N GLY A 76 -9.65 8.47 18.40
CA GLY A 76 -9.75 8.80 19.83
C GLY A 76 -8.40 8.78 20.54
N ALA A 77 -7.53 7.82 20.22
CA ALA A 77 -6.19 7.72 20.81
C ALA A 77 -5.22 8.81 20.35
N THR A 78 -5.48 9.44 19.19
CA THR A 78 -4.63 10.49 18.61
C THR A 78 -5.27 11.88 18.63
N GLU A 79 -6.36 12.07 19.39
CA GLU A 79 -7.10 13.34 19.50
C GLU A 79 -7.59 13.88 18.14
N GLN A 80 -7.91 12.97 17.22
CA GLN A 80 -8.43 13.24 15.89
C GLN A 80 -9.89 12.81 15.77
N PHE A 81 -10.46 13.03 14.60
CA PHE A 81 -11.85 12.68 14.31
C PHE A 81 -11.96 12.05 12.92
N ILE A 82 -12.72 10.97 12.82
CA ILE A 82 -13.08 10.30 11.57
C ILE A 82 -14.59 10.08 11.54
N SER A 83 -15.21 10.30 10.38
CA SER A 83 -16.64 10.06 10.19
C SER A 83 -16.97 9.90 8.71
N ARG A 84 -18.22 9.58 8.38
CA ARG A 84 -18.67 9.54 6.98
C ARG A 84 -18.47 10.87 6.21
N ASN A 85 -18.50 12.01 6.91
CA ASN A 85 -18.26 13.33 6.31
C ASN A 85 -16.77 13.72 6.28
N ARG A 86 -15.94 13.02 7.07
CA ARG A 86 -14.47 13.17 7.11
C ARG A 86 -13.86 11.76 7.12
N PRO A 87 -13.92 11.04 6.00
CA PRO A 87 -13.70 9.59 5.99
C PRO A 87 -12.23 9.19 5.97
N ILE A 88 -11.29 10.13 5.89
CA ILE A 88 -9.86 9.86 5.78
C ILE A 88 -9.17 10.28 7.08
N LEU A 89 -8.40 9.36 7.67
CA LEU A 89 -7.62 9.57 8.87
C LEU A 89 -6.17 9.14 8.64
N SER A 90 -5.24 10.03 8.97
CA SER A 90 -3.80 9.75 9.02
C SER A 90 -3.33 9.89 10.46
N ALA A 91 -2.73 8.85 11.02
CA ALA A 91 -2.34 8.79 12.43
C ALA A 91 -1.09 7.92 12.65
N ALA A 92 -0.60 7.90 13.89
CA ALA A 92 0.41 6.96 14.35
C ALA A 92 -0.16 6.14 15.52
N LEU A 93 0.05 4.81 15.50
CA LEU A 93 -0.27 3.95 16.62
C LEU A 93 0.66 4.25 17.81
N PRO A 94 0.27 3.92 19.06
CA PRO A 94 1.11 4.15 20.25
C PRO A 94 2.48 3.47 20.18
N THR A 95 2.57 2.37 19.43
CA THR A 95 3.78 1.59 19.16
C THR A 95 4.67 2.17 18.06
N GLY A 96 4.22 3.23 17.37
CA GLY A 96 5.01 4.02 16.41
C GLY A 96 4.75 3.73 14.93
N GLU A 97 3.94 2.72 14.61
CA GLU A 97 3.50 2.43 13.25
C GLU A 97 2.64 3.58 12.71
N ARG A 98 2.78 3.87 11.43
CA ARG A 98 1.89 4.83 10.75
C ARG A 98 0.65 4.09 10.28
N ILE A 99 -0.51 4.68 10.47
CA ILE A 99 -1.79 4.10 10.03
C ILE A 99 -2.59 5.12 9.22
N GLN A 100 -3.12 4.66 8.10
CA GLN A 100 -4.12 5.34 7.28
C GLN A 100 -5.42 4.56 7.37
N VAL A 101 -6.53 5.25 7.58
CA VAL A 101 -7.88 4.67 7.56
C VAL A 101 -8.74 5.48 6.60
N VAL A 102 -9.45 4.79 5.72
CA VAL A 102 -10.41 5.36 4.78
C VAL A 102 -11.74 4.66 4.96
N LEU A 103 -12.79 5.40 5.31
CA LEU A 103 -14.13 4.86 5.51
C LEU A 103 -15.05 5.15 4.30
N PRO A 104 -16.20 4.47 4.20
CA PRO A 104 -17.26 4.89 3.30
C PRO A 104 -17.68 6.35 3.57
N PRO A 105 -17.94 7.16 2.52
CA PRO A 105 -18.07 6.75 1.11
C PRO A 105 -16.76 6.71 0.30
N ALA A 106 -15.64 7.19 0.85
CA ALA A 106 -14.38 7.28 0.10
C ALA A 106 -13.75 5.91 -0.23
N ALA A 107 -13.99 4.90 0.61
CA ALA A 107 -13.70 3.50 0.33
C ALA A 107 -15.03 2.71 0.38
N PRO A 108 -15.73 2.55 -0.77
CA PRO A 108 -17.11 2.07 -0.79
C PRO A 108 -17.25 0.59 -0.39
N GLU A 109 -16.20 -0.23 -0.54
CA GLU A 109 -16.18 -1.64 -0.15
C GLU A 109 -16.02 -1.86 1.37
N GLY A 110 -16.66 -1.04 2.21
CA GLY A 110 -16.67 -1.22 3.67
C GLY A 110 -15.46 -0.63 4.41
N GLY A 111 -14.64 0.16 3.73
CA GLY A 111 -13.47 0.82 4.29
C GLY A 111 -12.14 0.10 4.01
N ALA A 112 -11.06 0.84 4.17
CA ALA A 112 -9.70 0.37 3.96
C ALA A 112 -8.75 0.91 5.03
N ILE A 113 -7.71 0.14 5.36
CA ILE A 113 -6.66 0.49 6.31
C ILE A 113 -5.30 0.15 5.68
N SER A 114 -4.30 1.01 5.84
CA SER A 114 -2.89 0.69 5.56
C SER A 114 -2.05 1.05 6.78
N ILE A 115 -1.27 0.10 7.27
CA ILE A 115 -0.37 0.26 8.41
C ILE A 115 1.05 0.01 7.92
N ARG A 116 1.92 1.00 8.09
CA ARG A 116 3.34 0.88 7.79
C ARG A 116 4.15 0.83 9.07
N LYS A 117 4.84 -0.30 9.25
CA LYS A 117 5.74 -0.51 10.39
C LYS A 117 7.05 0.24 10.16
N GLN A 118 7.58 0.83 11.23
CA GLN A 118 8.92 1.42 11.21
C GLN A 118 9.94 0.30 11.39
N VAL A 119 10.30 -0.36 10.29
CA VAL A 119 11.41 -1.32 10.30
C VAL A 119 12.70 -0.52 10.21
N VAL A 120 13.21 -0.09 11.37
CA VAL A 120 14.51 0.59 11.45
C VAL A 120 15.60 -0.46 11.33
N ASN A 121 16.02 -0.74 10.11
CA ASN A 121 17.21 -1.54 9.87
C ASN A 121 18.43 -0.61 9.90
N ASN A 122 19.31 -0.81 10.88
CA ASN A 122 20.56 -0.06 11.02
C ASN A 122 21.64 -0.66 10.11
N PHE A 123 21.47 -0.53 8.79
CA PHE A 123 22.45 -0.99 7.82
C PHE A 123 23.55 0.04 7.58
N THR A 124 24.79 -0.42 7.56
CA THR A 124 25.96 0.30 7.06
C THR A 124 25.96 0.34 5.52
N LEU A 125 26.72 1.27 4.94
CA LEU A 125 26.85 1.35 3.49
C LEU A 125 27.54 0.10 2.90
N GLU A 126 28.48 -0.49 3.65
CA GLU A 126 29.14 -1.75 3.32
C GLU A 126 28.13 -2.90 3.25
N GLU A 127 27.19 -2.99 4.20
CA GLU A 127 26.13 -3.99 4.15
C GLU A 127 25.20 -3.79 2.94
N TYR A 128 24.88 -2.55 2.55
CA TYR A 128 24.14 -2.29 1.30
C TYR A 128 24.90 -2.76 0.05
N ARG A 129 26.23 -2.58 0.01
CA ARG A 129 27.09 -3.06 -1.07
C ARG A 129 27.13 -4.57 -1.10
N ASP A 130 27.38 -5.19 0.04
CA ASP A 130 27.69 -6.61 0.17
C ASP A 130 26.42 -7.48 0.05
N ASN A 131 25.25 -6.95 0.43
CA ASN A 131 23.94 -7.61 0.26
C ASN A 131 23.34 -7.39 -1.14
N GLY A 132 24.08 -6.77 -2.06
CA GLY A 132 23.68 -6.58 -3.45
C GLY A 132 22.58 -5.55 -3.68
N SER A 133 22.16 -4.78 -2.67
CA SER A 133 21.14 -3.73 -2.83
C SER A 133 21.54 -2.66 -3.85
N LEU A 134 22.84 -2.43 -4.04
CA LEU A 134 23.37 -1.49 -5.03
C LEU A 134 23.49 -2.06 -6.46
N GLN A 135 23.23 -3.36 -6.66
CA GLN A 135 23.41 -4.00 -7.97
C GLN A 135 22.30 -3.66 -8.96
N LYS A 136 21.11 -3.28 -8.47
CA LYS A 136 19.93 -2.93 -9.29
C LYS A 136 19.81 -1.42 -9.56
N VAL A 137 20.86 -0.64 -9.33
CA VAL A 137 20.83 0.82 -9.55
C VAL A 137 20.80 1.11 -11.05
N SER A 138 19.70 1.69 -11.52
CA SER A 138 19.57 2.20 -12.89
C SER A 138 20.41 3.45 -13.08
N VAL A 139 21.28 3.47 -14.09
CA VAL A 139 22.09 4.65 -14.45
C VAL A 139 21.63 5.19 -15.79
N ALA A 140 21.17 6.44 -15.81
CA ALA A 140 20.82 7.14 -17.05
C ALA A 140 22.06 7.89 -17.60
N VAL A 141 22.69 7.34 -18.63
CA VAL A 141 23.79 8.01 -19.35
C VAL A 141 23.21 8.77 -20.54
N GLY A 142 23.43 10.08 -20.60
CA GLY A 142 22.94 10.93 -21.70
C GLY A 142 21.45 11.26 -21.62
N GLY A 143 20.84 11.18 -20.44
CA GLY A 143 19.46 11.61 -20.18
C GLY A 143 18.38 10.60 -20.58
N LEU A 144 18.74 9.47 -21.18
CA LEU A 144 17.84 8.37 -21.49
C LEU A 144 18.22 7.12 -20.68
N SER A 145 17.23 6.52 -20.05
CA SER A 145 17.32 5.19 -19.45
C SER A 145 17.31 4.10 -20.53
N ASP A 146 17.64 2.87 -20.16
CA ASP A 146 17.51 1.72 -21.06
C ASP A 146 16.06 1.46 -21.46
N THR A 147 15.11 1.71 -20.54
CA THR A 147 13.67 1.68 -20.82
C THR A 147 13.30 2.70 -21.89
N ASP A 148 13.82 3.93 -21.82
CA ASP A 148 13.53 4.94 -22.84
C ASP A 148 14.03 4.52 -24.22
N ARG A 149 15.24 3.94 -24.30
CA ARG A 149 15.81 3.46 -25.56
C ARG A 149 14.99 2.33 -26.17
N GLU A 150 14.56 1.39 -25.35
CA GLU A 150 13.71 0.27 -25.76
C GLU A 150 12.36 0.77 -26.30
N LEU A 151 11.69 1.67 -25.58
CA LEU A 151 10.41 2.26 -25.98
C LEU A 151 10.53 3.08 -27.28
N ILE A 152 11.59 3.89 -27.43
CA ILE A 152 11.86 4.62 -28.68
C ILE A 152 12.07 3.65 -29.84
N GLY A 153 12.72 2.51 -29.60
CA GLY A 153 12.89 1.44 -30.59
C GLY A 153 11.55 0.95 -31.14
N TYR A 154 10.62 0.58 -30.24
CA TYR A 154 9.29 0.13 -30.64
C TYR A 154 8.49 1.19 -31.41
N LEU A 155 8.57 2.46 -31.01
CA LEU A 155 7.93 3.55 -31.75
C LEU A 155 8.49 3.70 -33.17
N ARG A 156 9.82 3.64 -33.33
CA ARG A 156 10.48 3.76 -34.64
C ARG A 156 10.12 2.63 -35.60
N SER A 157 9.87 1.44 -35.09
CA SER A 157 9.43 0.28 -35.88
C SER A 157 7.92 0.15 -36.00
N ASN A 158 7.13 1.13 -35.52
CA ASN A 158 5.66 1.09 -35.48
C ASN A 158 5.10 -0.14 -34.71
N ALA A 159 5.85 -0.65 -33.74
CA ALA A 159 5.48 -1.76 -32.86
C ALA A 159 4.69 -1.23 -31.65
N ILE A 160 3.48 -0.74 -31.91
CA ILE A 160 2.69 0.03 -30.93
C ILE A 160 2.23 -0.84 -29.74
N TYR A 161 1.90 -2.10 -29.99
CA TYR A 161 1.52 -3.03 -28.93
C TYR A 161 2.67 -3.22 -27.93
N GLU A 162 3.87 -3.51 -28.42
CA GLU A 162 5.07 -3.70 -27.63
C GLU A 162 5.46 -2.42 -26.88
N PHE A 163 5.31 -1.25 -27.52
CA PHE A 163 5.50 0.04 -26.84
C PHE A 163 4.60 0.18 -25.61
N ILE A 164 3.28 -0.04 -25.77
CA ILE A 164 2.31 0.10 -24.67
C ILE A 164 2.55 -0.97 -23.60
N HIS A 165 2.69 -2.23 -24.01
CA HIS A 165 2.85 -3.36 -23.10
C HIS A 165 4.14 -3.24 -22.27
N THR A 166 5.26 -2.89 -22.91
CA THR A 166 6.53 -2.69 -22.21
C THR A 166 6.48 -1.47 -21.30
N ALA A 167 5.81 -0.38 -21.71
CA ALA A 167 5.62 0.79 -20.84
C ALA A 167 4.84 0.42 -19.56
N ILE A 168 3.81 -0.44 -19.67
CA ILE A 168 3.05 -0.94 -18.52
C ILE A 168 3.93 -1.79 -17.60
N ILE A 169 4.60 -2.82 -18.14
CA ILE A 169 5.44 -3.75 -17.35
C ILE A 169 6.61 -3.02 -16.67
N LYS A 170 7.18 -2.01 -17.34
CA LYS A 170 8.28 -1.20 -16.81
C LYS A 170 7.80 -0.05 -15.90
N ARG A 171 6.49 0.01 -15.59
CA ARG A 171 5.86 1.00 -14.69
C ARG A 171 6.11 2.45 -15.11
N VAL A 172 6.09 2.71 -16.42
CA VAL A 172 6.21 4.06 -16.96
C VAL A 172 4.91 4.81 -16.69
N SER A 173 5.02 6.09 -16.32
CA SER A 173 3.84 6.95 -16.15
C SER A 173 3.21 7.23 -17.52
N ILE A 174 1.94 6.85 -17.68
CA ILE A 174 1.20 6.96 -18.93
C ILE A 174 0.01 7.89 -18.74
N LEU A 175 -0.16 8.85 -19.65
CA LEU A 175 -1.36 9.69 -19.76
C LEU A 175 -2.15 9.28 -21.00
N ILE A 176 -3.40 8.86 -20.81
CA ILE A 176 -4.32 8.54 -21.91
C ILE A 176 -5.21 9.76 -22.18
N SER A 177 -5.00 10.41 -23.32
CA SER A 177 -5.73 11.62 -23.72
C SER A 177 -6.63 11.38 -24.93
N GLY A 178 -7.76 12.11 -25.01
CA GLY A 178 -8.72 12.03 -26.11
C GLY A 178 -10.07 12.68 -25.75
N GLY A 179 -10.89 12.99 -26.76
CA GLY A 179 -12.20 13.63 -26.58
C GLY A 179 -13.19 12.81 -25.73
N THR A 180 -14.32 13.40 -25.35
CA THR A 180 -15.40 12.69 -24.65
C THR A 180 -15.88 11.50 -25.49
N SER A 181 -16.18 10.36 -24.84
CA SER A 181 -16.62 9.11 -25.50
C SER A 181 -15.65 8.48 -26.50
N SER A 182 -14.36 8.85 -26.49
CA SER A 182 -13.32 8.24 -27.36
C SER A 182 -12.82 6.86 -26.91
N GLY A 183 -13.37 6.30 -25.83
CA GLY A 183 -12.97 4.98 -25.31
C GLY A 183 -11.76 4.98 -24.38
N LYS A 184 -11.35 6.14 -23.82
CA LYS A 184 -10.21 6.24 -22.88
C LYS A 184 -10.30 5.24 -21.71
N THR A 185 -11.44 5.19 -21.02
CA THR A 185 -11.65 4.28 -19.89
C THR A 185 -11.61 2.82 -20.33
N THR A 186 -12.18 2.50 -21.50
CA THR A 186 -12.09 1.16 -22.08
C THR A 186 -10.65 0.76 -22.35
N PHE A 187 -9.84 1.67 -22.89
CA PHE A 187 -8.44 1.45 -23.18
C PHE A 187 -7.60 1.32 -21.90
N LEU A 188 -7.82 2.17 -20.90
CA LEU A 188 -7.21 2.06 -19.57
C LEU A 188 -7.51 0.69 -18.95
N ASN A 189 -8.77 0.25 -18.97
CA ASN A 189 -9.17 -1.05 -18.44
C ASN A 189 -8.50 -2.22 -19.18
N ALA A 190 -8.25 -2.08 -20.48
CA ALA A 190 -7.47 -3.07 -21.22
C ALA A 190 -6.00 -3.08 -20.79
N CYS A 191 -5.38 -1.91 -20.60
CA CYS A 191 -4.01 -1.78 -20.11
C CYS A 191 -3.82 -2.37 -18.71
N LEU A 192 -4.77 -2.14 -17.81
CA LEU A 192 -4.73 -2.67 -16.44
C LEU A 192 -4.72 -4.21 -16.40
N LYS A 193 -5.22 -4.89 -17.42
CA LYS A 193 -5.15 -6.37 -17.53
C LYS A 193 -3.76 -6.90 -17.85
N SER A 194 -2.83 -6.03 -18.24
CA SER A 194 -1.42 -6.37 -18.47
C SER A 194 -0.54 -6.14 -17.24
N VAL A 195 -1.07 -5.55 -16.17
CA VAL A 195 -0.37 -5.39 -14.91
C VAL A 195 -0.28 -6.75 -14.21
N ASP A 196 0.86 -7.04 -13.57
CA ASP A 196 1.05 -8.25 -12.78
C ASP A 196 0.00 -8.33 -11.66
N LEU A 197 -0.64 -9.49 -11.51
CA LEU A 197 -1.70 -9.74 -10.53
C LEU A 197 -1.23 -9.59 -9.07
N ASN A 198 0.09 -9.61 -8.84
CA ASN A 198 0.67 -9.38 -7.53
C ASN A 198 0.97 -7.91 -7.24
N GLU A 199 0.73 -6.99 -8.19
CA GLU A 199 0.84 -5.56 -7.93
C GLU A 199 -0.39 -5.03 -7.21
N ARG A 200 -0.16 -4.20 -6.19
CA ARG A 200 -1.23 -3.49 -5.50
C ARG A 200 -1.66 -2.28 -6.31
N ILE A 201 -2.89 -2.33 -6.83
CA ILE A 201 -3.50 -1.24 -7.60
C ILE A 201 -4.46 -0.46 -6.70
N LEU A 202 -4.38 0.87 -6.77
CA LEU A 202 -5.34 1.79 -6.17
C LEU A 202 -5.97 2.63 -7.27
N THR A 203 -7.30 2.64 -7.33
CA THR A 203 -8.06 3.48 -8.26
C THR A 203 -8.64 4.69 -7.54
N LEU A 204 -8.67 5.83 -8.23
CA LEU A 204 -9.33 7.06 -7.79
C LEU A 204 -10.28 7.47 -8.91
N GLU A 205 -11.56 7.39 -8.63
CA GLU A 205 -12.64 7.60 -9.60
C GLU A 205 -13.75 8.42 -8.95
N ASP A 206 -14.44 9.22 -9.76
CA ASP A 206 -15.54 10.08 -9.34
C ASP A 206 -16.91 9.38 -9.46
N THR A 207 -16.96 8.19 -10.08
CA THR A 207 -18.19 7.46 -10.39
C THR A 207 -18.02 5.95 -10.35
#